data_AF-A0A7K2L379-F1
#
_entry.id   AF-A0A7K2L379-F1
#
_cell.length_a   1.000
_cell.length_b   1.000
_cell.length_c   1.000
_cell.angle_alpha   90.00
_cell.angle_beta   90.00
_cell.angle_gamma   90.00
#
_symmetry.space_group_name_H-M   'P 1'
#
loop_
_entity.id
_entity.type
_entity.pdbx_description
1 polymer ?
#
loop_
_entity_poly.entity_id
_entity_poly.type
_entity_poly.pdbx_seq_one_letter_code
_entity_poly.pdbx_strand_id
1 'polypeptide(L)'
;SGAVRLHTAPSADAPLVKDVGLRPGGQDSTTGVNDTGARASTGQSFAVAERRGDWTAVWYLGQKAWFRNPVKEPTAVNARGLVLTPRAGLASVPVYGRAYPEASAYPAGVPVQAVSPLPYALLAGQRYVVGDRIPGEYYFAPVFDSSGHTVVRGQEEYYQIQFGHRVAFIKAADVRVSRA
;
A
#
# COMPACT_ATOMS: atom_id res chain seq x y z
N SER A 1 23.57 0.62 1.86
CA SER A 1 22.29 0.23 1.22
C SER A 1 21.19 1.13 1.74
N GLY A 2 20.31 1.66 0.89
CA GLY A 2 19.15 2.49 1.29
C GLY A 2 17.86 1.70 1.55
N ALA A 3 17.96 0.37 1.67
CA ALA A 3 16.81 -0.51 1.90
C ALA A 3 17.19 -1.73 2.73
N VAL A 4 16.20 -2.26 3.46
CA VAL A 4 16.27 -3.50 4.24
C VAL A 4 15.44 -4.60 3.60
N ARG A 5 15.81 -5.85 3.89
CA ARG A 5 15.05 -7.04 3.48
C ARG A 5 14.01 -7.39 4.52
N LEU A 6 12.89 -7.92 4.03
CA LEU A 6 11.73 -8.28 4.83
C LEU A 6 11.52 -9.78 4.81
N HIS A 7 11.52 -10.37 6.01
CA HIS A 7 11.41 -11.80 6.25
C HIS A 7 10.02 -12.17 6.74
N THR A 8 9.62 -13.43 6.54
CA THR A 8 8.32 -13.96 6.99
C THR A 8 8.26 -14.22 8.50
N ALA A 9 9.42 -14.30 9.17
CA ALA A 9 9.55 -14.52 10.61
C ALA A 9 10.73 -13.70 11.18
N PRO A 10 10.84 -13.52 12.52
CA PRO A 10 11.92 -12.76 13.16
C PRO A 10 13.24 -13.55 13.19
N SER A 11 13.75 -13.88 12.01
CA SER A 11 15.01 -14.60 11.79
C SER A 11 15.61 -14.21 10.44
N ALA A 12 16.93 -14.14 10.36
CA ALA A 12 17.64 -13.85 9.11
C ALA A 12 17.56 -15.02 8.12
N ASP A 13 17.36 -16.23 8.62
CA ASP A 13 17.21 -17.45 7.81
C ASP A 13 15.76 -17.68 7.36
N ALA A 14 14.81 -16.89 7.87
CA ALA A 14 13.43 -16.98 7.43
C ALA A 14 13.31 -16.52 5.97
N PRO A 15 12.44 -17.18 5.16
CA PRO A 15 12.21 -16.77 3.78
C PRO A 15 11.82 -15.30 3.67
N LEU A 16 12.11 -14.69 2.51
CA LEU A 16 11.66 -13.34 2.19
C LEU A 16 10.13 -13.32 1.99
N VAL A 17 9.50 -12.20 2.37
CA VAL A 17 8.07 -11.98 2.12
C VAL A 17 7.79 -12.00 0.62
N LYS A 18 6.74 -12.72 0.22
CA LYS A 18 6.31 -12.80 -1.17
C LYS A 18 5.40 -11.63 -1.54
N ASP A 19 5.70 -11.00 -2.66
CA ASP A 19 4.79 -10.08 -3.32
C ASP A 19 3.97 -10.84 -4.37
N VAL A 20 2.70 -11.12 -4.06
CA VAL A 20 1.80 -11.88 -4.93
C VAL A 20 1.47 -11.18 -6.25
N GLY A 21 1.58 -9.86 -6.35
CA GLY A 21 1.40 -9.18 -7.63
C GLY A 21 2.66 -9.19 -8.49
N LEU A 22 3.86 -9.25 -7.88
CA LEU A 22 5.11 -9.45 -8.62
C LEU A 22 5.34 -10.93 -8.98
N ARG A 23 4.84 -11.85 -8.16
CA ARG A 23 4.99 -13.31 -8.28
C ARG A 23 3.62 -14.00 -8.28
N PRO A 24 2.80 -13.79 -9.32
CA PRO A 24 1.44 -14.37 -9.37
C PRO A 24 1.43 -15.91 -9.40
N GLY A 25 2.54 -16.54 -9.81
CA GLY A 25 2.70 -18.00 -9.76
C GLY A 25 3.22 -18.54 -8.42
N GLY A 26 3.33 -17.70 -7.38
CA GLY A 26 3.72 -18.11 -6.03
C GLY A 26 5.22 -18.34 -5.83
N GLN A 27 6.06 -17.92 -6.79
CA GLN A 27 7.52 -18.06 -6.69
C GLN A 27 8.08 -17.27 -5.49
N ASP A 28 9.20 -17.72 -4.96
CA ASP A 28 9.87 -17.06 -3.86
C ASP A 28 10.46 -15.70 -4.29
N SER A 29 10.46 -14.75 -3.36
CA SER A 29 11.20 -13.50 -3.53
C SER A 29 12.70 -13.75 -3.43
N THR A 30 13.45 -13.04 -4.25
CA THR A 30 14.90 -13.21 -4.40
C THR A 30 15.69 -12.00 -3.92
N THR A 31 17.01 -12.14 -3.83
CA THR A 31 17.93 -11.02 -3.54
C THR A 31 18.32 -10.22 -4.79
N GLY A 32 17.90 -10.62 -5.99
CA GLY A 32 18.27 -9.95 -7.25
C GLY A 32 17.77 -8.50 -7.31
N VAL A 33 18.56 -7.59 -7.88
CA VAL A 33 18.30 -6.14 -7.94
C VAL A 33 16.87 -5.77 -8.36
N ASN A 34 16.31 -6.46 -9.34
CA ASN A 34 14.96 -6.22 -9.89
C ASN A 34 13.82 -6.74 -9.00
N ASP A 35 14.12 -7.53 -7.96
CA ASP A 35 13.12 -8.05 -7.02
C ASP A 35 12.97 -7.11 -5.82
N THR A 36 12.02 -6.19 -5.93
CA THR A 36 11.66 -5.20 -4.91
C THR A 36 10.59 -5.69 -3.95
N GLY A 37 10.03 -6.89 -4.15
CA GLY A 37 8.85 -7.39 -3.44
C GLY A 37 9.05 -7.49 -1.93
N ALA A 38 10.25 -7.82 -1.47
CA ALA A 38 10.59 -7.97 -0.06
C ALA A 38 11.50 -6.85 0.47
N ARG A 39 11.30 -5.60 0.02
CA ARG A 39 12.15 -4.46 0.40
C ARG A 39 11.36 -3.32 1.03
N ALA A 40 11.91 -2.75 2.10
CA ALA A 40 11.51 -1.46 2.63
C ALA A 40 12.68 -0.49 2.48
N SER A 41 12.42 0.67 1.89
CA SER A 41 13.44 1.68 1.58
C SER A 41 13.37 2.86 2.53
N THR A 42 14.50 3.55 2.73
CA THR A 42 14.57 4.80 3.50
C THR A 42 13.57 5.82 2.96
N GLY A 43 12.91 6.54 3.88
CA GLY A 43 11.87 7.53 3.56
C GLY A 43 10.44 6.99 3.59
N GLN A 44 10.26 5.66 3.63
CA GLN A 44 8.95 5.04 3.78
C GLN A 44 8.55 4.90 5.25
N SER A 45 7.26 5.06 5.53
CA SER A 45 6.69 4.87 6.87
C SER A 45 5.78 3.66 6.89
N PHE A 46 5.92 2.81 7.90
CA PHE A 46 5.11 1.62 8.06
C PHE A 46 4.52 1.53 9.46
N ALA A 47 3.30 1.00 9.56
CA ALA A 47 2.70 0.74 10.86
C ALA A 47 3.29 -0.54 11.46
N VAL A 48 3.78 -0.43 12.70
CA VAL A 48 4.34 -1.57 13.44
C VAL A 48 3.23 -2.59 13.72
N ALA A 49 3.48 -3.85 13.40
CA ALA A 49 2.57 -4.96 13.67
C ALA A 49 2.96 -5.70 14.96
N GLU A 50 4.25 -5.86 15.23
CA GLU A 50 4.78 -6.61 16.38
C GLU A 50 6.25 -6.25 16.62
N ARG A 51 6.76 -6.54 17.83
CA ARG A 51 8.20 -6.55 18.14
C ARG A 51 8.56 -7.81 18.91
N ARG A 52 9.68 -8.43 18.57
CA ARG A 52 10.22 -9.62 19.25
C ARG A 52 11.74 -9.57 19.26
N GLY A 53 12.34 -9.37 20.44
CA GLY A 53 13.79 -9.22 20.58
C GLY A 53 14.32 -8.10 19.67
N ASP A 54 15.37 -8.40 18.91
CA ASP A 54 15.97 -7.50 17.93
C ASP A 54 15.15 -7.33 16.64
N TRP A 55 13.91 -7.83 16.57
CA TRP A 55 13.11 -7.83 15.34
C TRP A 55 11.85 -6.98 15.48
N THR A 56 11.54 -6.23 14.43
CA THR A 56 10.29 -5.48 14.29
C THR A 56 9.51 -6.01 13.10
N ALA A 57 8.22 -6.31 13.30
CA ALA A 57 7.30 -6.60 12.23
C ALA A 57 6.54 -5.32 11.85
N VAL A 58 6.32 -5.12 10.55
CA VAL A 58 5.42 -4.09 10.01
C VAL A 58 4.33 -4.73 9.17
N TRP A 59 3.20 -4.05 9.02
CA TRP A 59 2.20 -4.45 8.03
C TRP A 59 2.68 -4.11 6.62
N TYR A 60 2.79 -5.13 5.78
CA TYR A 60 3.38 -5.04 4.44
C TYR A 60 2.69 -6.03 3.50
N LEU A 61 2.14 -5.57 2.37
CA LEU A 61 1.44 -6.41 1.39
C LEU A 61 0.40 -7.38 1.98
N GLY A 62 -0.40 -6.92 2.94
CA GLY A 62 -1.43 -7.75 3.60
C GLY A 62 -0.92 -8.78 4.61
N GLN A 63 0.35 -8.72 5.03
CA GLN A 63 0.94 -9.66 5.99
C GLN A 63 1.95 -8.97 6.92
N LYS A 64 2.44 -9.70 7.94
CA LYS A 64 3.55 -9.26 8.78
C LYS A 64 4.87 -9.46 8.02
N ALA A 65 5.71 -8.44 8.04
CA ALA A 65 7.03 -8.46 7.43
C ALA A 65 8.09 -8.02 8.45
N TRP A 66 9.10 -8.85 8.66
CA TRP A 66 10.08 -8.70 9.72
C TRP A 66 11.41 -8.17 9.21
N PHE A 67 11.99 -7.23 9.94
CA PHE A 67 13.36 -6.80 9.75
C PHE A 67 14.08 -6.70 11.10
N ARG A 68 15.39 -6.91 11.07
CA ARG A 68 16.23 -6.72 12.24
C ARG A 68 16.33 -5.22 12.56
N ASN A 69 16.06 -4.87 13.80
CA ASN A 69 16.00 -3.52 14.34
C ASN A 69 16.43 -3.52 15.82
N PRO A 70 17.71 -3.80 16.12
CA PRO A 70 18.20 -3.94 17.48
C PRO A 70 18.23 -2.59 18.20
N VAL A 71 17.94 -2.56 19.51
CA VAL A 71 17.81 -1.31 20.28
C VAL A 71 19.12 -0.50 20.31
N LYS A 72 20.28 -1.18 20.35
CA LYS A 72 21.60 -0.54 20.41
C LYS A 72 22.08 -0.01 19.04
N GLU A 73 21.48 -0.47 17.95
CA GLU A 73 21.84 -0.11 16.58
C GLU A 73 20.57 -0.08 15.71
N PRO A 74 19.66 0.89 15.95
CA PRO A 74 18.34 0.87 15.35
C PRO A 74 18.43 1.02 13.83
N THR A 75 17.69 0.17 13.14
CA THR A 75 17.56 0.16 11.68
C THR A 75 16.41 1.06 11.20
N ALA A 76 15.44 1.35 12.08
CA ALA A 76 14.35 2.26 11.82
C ALA A 76 14.18 3.29 12.95
N VAL A 77 13.68 4.47 12.60
CA VAL A 77 13.31 5.51 13.56
C VAL A 77 11.83 5.40 13.91
N ASN A 78 11.48 5.70 15.16
CA ASN A 78 10.08 5.77 15.57
C ASN A 78 9.42 7.02 14.96
N ALA A 79 8.18 6.88 14.54
CA ALA A 79 7.34 7.98 14.07
C ALA A 79 5.93 7.86 14.65
N ARG A 80 5.21 8.98 14.67
CA ARG A 80 3.77 9.02 14.96
C ARG A 80 3.07 9.61 13.74
N GLY A 81 1.90 9.11 13.43
CA GLY A 81 1.16 9.51 12.24
C GLY A 81 -0.25 8.94 12.23
N LEU A 82 -0.96 9.20 11.13
CA LEU A 82 -2.27 8.63 10.91
C LEU A 82 -2.11 7.21 10.33
N VAL A 83 -2.93 6.31 10.86
CA VAL A 83 -3.10 4.97 10.31
C VAL A 83 -4.57 4.71 10.05
N LEU A 84 -4.85 3.92 9.03
CA LEU A 84 -6.19 3.41 8.76
C LEU A 84 -6.28 1.93 9.05
N THR A 85 -7.48 1.45 9.35
CA THR A 85 -7.82 0.05 9.54
C THR A 85 -9.21 -0.21 8.95
N PRO A 86 -9.51 -1.44 8.49
CA PRO A 86 -10.87 -1.80 8.07
C PRO A 86 -11.92 -1.42 9.12
N ARG A 87 -13.11 -1.00 8.67
CA ARG A 87 -14.26 -0.82 9.56
C ARG A 87 -14.66 -2.14 10.22
N ALA A 88 -15.27 -2.04 11.40
CA ALA A 88 -15.79 -3.20 12.10
C ALA A 88 -16.80 -3.97 11.23
N GLY A 89 -16.73 -5.30 11.27
CA GLY A 89 -17.58 -6.17 10.44
C GLY A 89 -17.01 -6.49 9.05
N LEU A 90 -15.99 -5.77 8.57
CA LEU A 90 -15.33 -6.09 7.30
C LEU A 90 -14.17 -7.06 7.52
N ALA A 91 -14.26 -8.25 6.92
CA ALA A 91 -13.18 -9.24 6.95
C ALA A 91 -11.99 -8.82 6.06
N SER A 92 -12.30 -8.19 4.93
CA SER A 92 -11.32 -7.70 3.96
C SER A 92 -11.79 -6.41 3.29
N VAL A 93 -10.84 -5.56 2.91
CA VAL A 93 -11.08 -4.33 2.14
C VAL A 93 -10.21 -4.37 0.87
N PRO A 94 -10.78 -4.14 -0.33
CA PRO A 94 -10.02 -4.13 -1.58
C PRO A 94 -8.95 -3.02 -1.60
N VAL A 95 -7.81 -3.33 -2.23
CA VAL A 95 -6.71 -2.38 -2.45
C VAL A 95 -6.69 -1.96 -3.92
N TYR A 96 -6.60 -0.67 -4.20
CA TYR A 96 -6.59 -0.15 -5.56
C TYR A 96 -5.23 0.45 -5.91
N GLY A 97 -4.78 0.27 -7.16
CA GLY A 97 -3.55 0.91 -7.66
C GLY A 97 -3.77 2.36 -8.10
N ARG A 98 -5.02 2.80 -8.16
CA ARG A 98 -5.46 4.10 -8.66
C ARG A 98 -6.76 4.52 -8.00
N ALA A 99 -6.88 5.80 -7.67
CA ALA A 99 -8.11 6.42 -7.17
C ALA A 99 -8.88 7.02 -8.35
N TYR A 100 -9.51 6.17 -9.16
CA TYR A 100 -10.32 6.62 -10.29
C TYR A 100 -11.77 6.92 -9.85
N PRO A 101 -12.45 7.85 -10.52
CA PRO A 101 -13.80 8.25 -10.16
C PRO A 101 -14.83 7.21 -10.57
N GLU A 102 -16.00 7.27 -9.95
CA GLU A 102 -17.17 6.49 -10.35
C GLU A 102 -17.63 6.82 -11.78
N ALA A 103 -18.29 5.86 -12.45
CA ALA A 103 -18.68 6.00 -13.86
C ALA A 103 -19.56 7.23 -14.14
N SER A 104 -20.41 7.62 -13.19
CA SER A 104 -21.29 8.78 -13.31
C SER A 104 -20.56 10.13 -13.29
N ALA A 105 -19.28 10.16 -12.91
CA ALA A 105 -18.48 11.38 -12.96
C ALA A 105 -17.99 11.72 -14.39
N TYR A 106 -17.98 10.74 -15.29
CA TYR A 106 -17.44 10.90 -16.63
C TYR A 106 -18.40 11.73 -17.51
N PRO A 107 -17.94 12.85 -18.09
CA PRO A 107 -18.75 13.62 -19.01
C PRO A 107 -18.92 12.88 -20.34
N ALA A 108 -19.94 13.29 -21.12
CA ALA A 108 -20.16 12.77 -22.46
C ALA A 108 -18.90 12.92 -23.33
N GLY A 109 -18.54 11.87 -24.06
CA GLY A 109 -17.35 11.84 -24.93
C GLY A 109 -16.05 11.39 -24.25
N VAL A 110 -16.02 11.22 -22.92
CA VAL A 110 -14.86 10.65 -22.21
C VAL A 110 -15.13 9.18 -21.87
N PRO A 111 -14.32 8.22 -22.36
CA PRO A 111 -14.51 6.81 -22.03
C PRO A 111 -14.30 6.53 -20.54
N VAL A 112 -15.30 5.89 -19.92
CA VAL A 112 -15.24 5.44 -18.52
C VAL A 112 -14.04 4.51 -18.32
N GLN A 113 -13.28 4.73 -17.26
CA GLN A 113 -12.20 3.82 -16.85
C GLN A 113 -12.66 2.93 -15.71
N ALA A 114 -12.63 1.61 -15.92
CA ALA A 114 -12.96 0.66 -14.87
C ALA A 114 -11.92 0.66 -13.74
N VAL A 115 -12.40 0.62 -12.50
CA VAL A 115 -11.56 0.56 -11.30
C VAL A 115 -11.55 -0.87 -10.75
N SER A 116 -10.55 -1.64 -11.14
CA SER A 116 -10.34 -2.99 -10.62
C SER A 116 -9.36 -2.98 -9.45
N PRO A 117 -9.62 -3.77 -8.39
CA PRO A 117 -8.68 -3.91 -7.29
C PRO A 117 -7.41 -4.65 -7.73
N LEU A 118 -6.31 -4.36 -7.04
CA LEU A 118 -5.08 -5.14 -7.08
C LEU A 118 -5.30 -6.51 -6.42
N PRO A 119 -4.41 -7.49 -6.64
CA PRO A 119 -4.48 -8.81 -6.00
C PRO A 119 -4.07 -8.78 -4.52
N TYR A 120 -4.50 -7.76 -3.78
CA TYR A 120 -4.26 -7.59 -2.35
C TYR A 120 -5.54 -7.16 -1.63
N ALA A 121 -5.59 -7.44 -0.33
CA ALA A 121 -6.63 -6.95 0.55
C ALA A 121 -6.03 -6.45 1.86
N LEU A 122 -6.68 -5.45 2.46
CA LEU A 122 -6.49 -5.10 3.87
C LEU A 122 -7.36 -6.04 4.71
N LEU A 123 -6.75 -6.85 5.56
CA LEU A 123 -7.48 -7.78 6.43
C LEU A 123 -7.82 -7.13 7.78
N ALA A 124 -8.86 -7.65 8.43
CA ALA A 124 -9.24 -7.23 9.78
C ALA A 124 -8.04 -7.26 10.75
N GLY A 125 -7.92 -6.21 11.58
CA GLY A 125 -6.81 -6.05 12.54
C GLY A 125 -5.51 -5.48 11.96
N GLN A 126 -5.40 -5.35 10.63
CA GLN A 126 -4.28 -4.68 10.00
C GLN A 126 -4.41 -3.16 10.06
N ARG A 127 -3.28 -2.47 9.99
CA ARG A 127 -3.21 -1.02 9.92
C ARG A 127 -2.15 -0.55 8.93
N TYR A 128 -2.44 0.52 8.21
CA TYR A 128 -1.54 1.08 7.19
C TYR A 128 -1.42 2.60 7.36
N VAL A 129 -0.22 3.12 7.08
CA VAL A 129 0.07 4.56 7.17
C VAL A 129 -0.73 5.30 6.11
N VAL A 130 -1.35 6.40 6.51
CA VAL A 130 -2.16 7.26 5.65
C VAL A 130 -1.30 8.39 5.10
N GLY A 131 -1.36 8.61 3.78
CA GLY A 131 -0.91 9.82 3.10
C GLY A 131 -2.06 10.80 2.95
N ASP A 132 -2.39 11.16 1.71
CA ASP A 132 -3.50 12.06 1.41
C ASP A 132 -4.88 11.39 1.42
N ARG A 133 -5.93 12.19 1.64
CA ARG A 133 -7.32 11.85 1.31
C ARG A 133 -7.70 12.64 0.06
N ILE A 134 -8.06 11.94 -1.01
CA ILE A 134 -8.32 12.55 -2.31
C ILE A 134 -9.63 12.04 -2.91
N PRO A 135 -10.37 12.86 -3.67
CA PRO A 135 -11.44 12.35 -4.51
C PRO A 135 -10.87 11.48 -5.64
N GLY A 136 -11.70 10.60 -6.19
CA GLY A 136 -11.36 9.89 -7.42
C GLY A 136 -11.11 10.88 -8.56
N GLU A 137 -9.99 10.74 -9.26
CA GLU A 137 -9.61 11.61 -10.38
C GLU A 137 -9.05 10.81 -11.55
N TYR A 138 -9.41 11.21 -12.77
CA TYR A 138 -8.84 10.68 -14.01
C TYR A 138 -8.53 11.81 -14.97
N TYR A 139 -7.30 11.84 -15.47
CA TYR A 139 -6.88 12.76 -16.51
C TYR A 139 -7.02 12.10 -17.88
N PHE A 140 -8.01 12.54 -18.66
CA PHE A 140 -8.19 12.12 -20.04
C PHE A 140 -7.35 13.03 -20.94
N ALA A 141 -6.36 12.45 -21.61
CA ALA A 141 -5.43 13.15 -22.50
C ALA A 141 -5.20 12.33 -23.79
N PRO A 142 -6.10 12.42 -24.78
CA PRO A 142 -6.05 11.57 -25.98
C PRO A 142 -4.97 11.98 -26.99
N VAL A 143 -4.42 13.20 -26.87
CA VAL A 143 -3.38 13.75 -27.76
C VAL A 143 -2.26 14.41 -26.93
N PHE A 144 -1.13 14.73 -27.56
CA PHE A 144 0.05 15.26 -26.86
C PHE A 144 -0.08 16.73 -26.42
N ASP A 145 -0.77 17.57 -27.18
CA ASP A 145 -1.12 18.93 -26.76
C ASP A 145 -2.35 18.92 -25.83
N SER A 146 -2.74 20.07 -25.27
CA SER A 146 -3.85 20.14 -24.28
C SER A 146 -5.27 20.08 -24.88
N SER A 147 -5.41 19.98 -26.19
CA SER A 147 -6.71 20.01 -26.87
C SER A 147 -7.52 18.76 -26.52
N GLY A 148 -8.77 18.97 -26.09
CA GLY A 148 -9.66 17.88 -25.68
C GLY A 148 -9.24 17.16 -24.40
N HIS A 149 -8.26 17.68 -23.65
CA HIS A 149 -7.91 17.16 -22.34
C HIS A 149 -9.03 17.47 -21.33
N THR A 150 -9.32 16.52 -20.45
CA THR A 150 -10.38 16.67 -19.45
C THR A 150 -9.94 16.05 -18.13
N VAL A 151 -10.09 16.79 -17.04
CA VAL A 151 -9.96 16.24 -15.68
C VAL A 151 -11.33 15.81 -15.21
N VAL A 152 -11.51 14.50 -15.02
CA VAL A 152 -12.73 13.91 -14.46
C VAL A 152 -12.54 13.77 -12.95
N ARG A 153 -13.43 14.37 -12.16
CA ARG A 153 -13.43 14.26 -10.68
C ARG A 153 -14.73 13.65 -10.19
N GLY A 154 -14.61 12.62 -9.38
CA GLY A 154 -15.73 11.91 -8.76
C GLY A 154 -15.98 12.37 -7.32
N GLN A 155 -17.01 11.78 -6.71
CA GLN A 155 -17.38 11.96 -5.32
C GLN A 155 -16.84 10.83 -4.42
N GLU A 156 -16.49 9.67 -4.98
CA GLU A 156 -15.84 8.60 -4.21
C GLU A 156 -14.47 9.08 -3.73
N GLU A 157 -14.24 9.01 -2.42
CA GLU A 157 -12.98 9.41 -1.82
C GLU A 157 -12.10 8.22 -1.49
N TYR A 158 -10.80 8.42 -1.60
CA TYR A 158 -9.77 7.43 -1.33
C TYR A 158 -8.75 7.97 -0.34
N TYR A 159 -8.24 7.09 0.51
CA TYR A 159 -7.00 7.32 1.24
C TYR A 159 -5.83 6.73 0.45
N GLN A 160 -4.79 7.52 0.26
CA GLN A 160 -3.48 7.05 -0.14
C GLN A 160 -2.82 6.32 1.04
N ILE A 161 -2.20 5.17 0.79
CA ILE A 161 -1.49 4.40 1.81
C ILE A 161 -0.11 3.93 1.33
N GLN A 162 0.83 3.81 2.27
CA GLN A 162 2.05 3.03 2.05
C GLN A 162 1.69 1.53 2.12
N PHE A 163 1.71 0.83 0.99
CA PHE A 163 1.35 -0.58 0.90
C PHE A 163 2.46 -1.39 0.22
N GLY A 164 3.28 -2.07 1.02
CA GLY A 164 4.50 -2.68 0.50
C GLY A 164 5.52 -1.61 0.11
N HIS A 165 6.22 -1.79 -1.01
CA HIS A 165 7.17 -0.80 -1.53
C HIS A 165 6.53 0.31 -2.38
N ARG A 166 5.20 0.38 -2.45
CA ARG A 166 4.46 1.30 -3.33
C ARG A 166 3.37 2.08 -2.57
N VAL A 167 2.82 3.09 -3.24
CA VAL A 167 1.57 3.72 -2.87
C VAL A 167 0.40 2.89 -3.40
N ALA A 168 -0.65 2.77 -2.60
CA ALA A 168 -1.94 2.23 -3.01
C ALA A 168 -3.08 3.10 -2.47
N PHE A 169 -4.31 2.80 -2.88
CA PHE A 169 -5.52 3.54 -2.52
C PHE A 169 -6.58 2.63 -1.92
N ILE A 170 -7.29 3.14 -0.93
CA ILE A 170 -8.42 2.46 -0.27
C ILE A 170 -9.60 3.41 -0.25
N LYS A 171 -10.80 2.92 -0.56
CA LYS A 171 -12.02 3.73 -0.45
C LYS A 171 -12.23 4.18 1.00
N ALA A 172 -12.48 5.47 1.20
CA ALA A 172 -12.63 6.07 2.52
C ALA A 172 -13.84 5.51 3.28
N ALA A 173 -14.87 5.07 2.55
CA ALA A 173 -16.07 4.45 3.11
C ALA A 173 -15.77 3.14 3.88
N ASP A 174 -14.74 2.38 3.50
CA ASP A 174 -14.48 1.03 4.04
C ASP A 174 -13.56 1.02 5.27
N VAL A 175 -13.02 2.17 5.65
CA VAL A 175 -11.97 2.27 6.68
C VAL A 175 -12.28 3.33 7.72
N ARG A 176 -11.57 3.23 8.85
CA ARG A 176 -11.50 4.28 9.86
C ARG A 176 -10.06 4.72 10.05
N VAL A 177 -9.86 6.02 10.22
CA VAL A 177 -8.54 6.62 10.49
C VAL A 177 -8.38 6.87 11.99
N SER A 178 -7.17 6.65 12.49
CA SER A 178 -6.79 6.87 13.89
C SER A 178 -5.34 7.33 14.00
N ARG A 179 -4.96 7.92 15.13
CA ARG A 179 -3.55 8.21 15.43
C ARG A 179 -2.85 6.95 15.95
N ALA A 180 -1.64 6.70 15.50
CA ALA A 180 -0.77 5.61 15.96
C ALA A 180 0.16 6.01 17.12
#